data_AF-A0A9Q0QB18-F1
#
_entry.id   AF-A0A9Q0QB18-F1
#
_cell.length_a   1.000
_cell.length_b   1.000
_cell.length_c   1.000
_cell.angle_alpha   90.00
_cell.angle_beta   90.00
_cell.angle_gamma   90.00
#
_symmetry.space_group_name_H-M   'P 1'
#
loop_
_entity.id
_entity.type
_entity.pdbx_description
1 polymer ?
#
loop_
_entity_poly.entity_id
_entity_poly.type
_entity_poly.pdbx_seq_one_letter_code
_entity_poly.pdbx_strand_id
1 'polypeptide(L)'
;MREVREQQRRVSLLEGFEVIDDIKAEMEKECPRTVSCADILTAASRDATVLLGGPYWDVPYGRKDGKVSVEKDAELVPMGRENITTLIEFYQSNGLNLIDLVVLSGAHTIGRATCGSLQFRLYNFAGTGRQDESLDSRYANFLKRKCRWASEYVDLDATTPADF
;
A
#
# COMPACT_ATOMS: atom_id res chain seq x y z
N MET A 1 -8.45 15.06 -9.16
CA MET A 1 -9.18 13.79 -8.99
C MET A 1 -9.76 13.26 -10.31
N ARG A 2 -10.54 14.04 -11.10
CA ARG A 2 -11.10 13.54 -12.38
C ARG A 2 -10.07 13.09 -13.42
N GLU A 3 -8.98 13.84 -13.61
CA GLU A 3 -7.92 13.46 -14.58
C GLU A 3 -7.15 12.19 -14.18
N VAL A 4 -7.04 11.86 -12.89
CA VAL A 4 -6.42 10.61 -12.42
C VAL A 4 -7.22 9.39 -12.92
N ARG A 5 -8.56 9.51 -12.98
CA ARG A 5 -9.45 8.42 -13.44
C ARG A 5 -9.28 8.07 -14.92
N GLU A 6 -8.84 9.01 -15.75
CA GLU A 6 -8.69 8.79 -17.20
C GLU A 6 -7.36 8.13 -17.56
N GLN A 7 -6.31 8.37 -16.76
CA GLN A 7 -4.98 7.75 -16.94
C GLN A 7 -4.93 6.30 -16.37
N GLN A 8 -5.74 5.98 -15.35
CA GLN A 8 -5.67 4.74 -14.56
C GLN A 8 -6.26 3.46 -15.23
N ARG A 9 -6.37 3.41 -16.57
CA ARG A 9 -6.97 2.28 -17.31
C ARG A 9 -5.99 1.18 -17.71
N ARG A 10 -4.80 1.12 -17.09
CA ARG A 10 -3.87 0.00 -17.22
C ARG A 10 -3.49 -0.52 -15.84
N VAL A 11 -4.29 -1.47 -15.32
CA VAL A 11 -4.06 -2.27 -14.11
C VAL A 11 -3.81 -1.43 -12.84
N SER A 12 -4.87 -0.79 -12.32
CA SER A 12 -4.79 -0.14 -11.00
C SER A 12 -4.87 -1.17 -9.88
N LEU A 13 -3.79 -1.33 -9.10
CA LEU A 13 -3.81 -2.03 -7.80
C LEU A 13 -4.39 -1.15 -6.68
N LEU A 14 -4.60 0.15 -6.94
CA LEU A 14 -5.14 1.11 -5.98
C LEU A 14 -6.67 1.15 -6.06
N GLU A 15 -7.30 1.19 -4.88
CA GLU A 15 -8.75 1.23 -4.66
C GLU A 15 -9.08 2.34 -3.63
N GLY A 16 -10.37 2.63 -3.41
CA GLY A 16 -10.84 3.53 -2.35
C GLY A 16 -10.92 5.02 -2.72
N PHE A 17 -10.75 5.37 -4.00
CA PHE A 17 -10.83 6.75 -4.47
C PHE A 17 -12.22 7.38 -4.21
N GLU A 18 -13.27 6.57 -4.35
CA GLU A 18 -14.66 6.96 -4.08
C GLU A 18 -14.87 7.35 -2.61
N VAL A 19 -14.25 6.65 -1.66
CA VAL A 19 -14.33 6.97 -0.24
C VAL A 19 -13.67 8.33 0.05
N ILE A 20 -12.53 8.61 -0.59
CA ILE A 20 -11.85 9.90 -0.46
C ILE A 20 -12.68 11.03 -1.07
N ASP A 21 -13.33 10.79 -2.23
CA ASP A 21 -14.23 11.76 -2.85
C ASP A 21 -15.45 12.06 -1.95
N ASP A 22 -16.03 11.04 -1.31
CA ASP A 22 -17.14 11.19 -0.37
C ASP A 22 -16.72 11.98 0.88
N ILE A 23 -15.57 11.66 1.49
CA ILE A 23 -15.01 12.44 2.61
C ILE A 23 -14.81 13.91 2.19
N LYS A 24 -14.25 14.13 1.00
CA LYS A 24 -14.02 15.49 0.48
C LYS A 24 -15.35 16.24 0.28
N ALA A 25 -16.38 15.56 -0.21
CA ALA A 25 -17.70 16.15 -0.41
C ALA A 25 -18.34 16.59 0.93
N GLU A 26 -18.26 15.76 1.97
CA GLU A 26 -18.75 16.13 3.30
C GLU A 26 -17.93 17.28 3.91
N MET A 27 -16.60 17.26 3.79
CA MET A 27 -15.74 18.34 4.28
C MET A 27 -16.02 19.68 3.59
N GLU A 28 -16.36 19.68 2.30
CA GLU A 28 -16.71 20.92 1.58
C GLU A 28 -18.09 21.47 1.94
N LYS A 29 -19.02 20.65 2.45
CA LYS A 29 -20.30 21.14 2.99
C LYS A 29 -20.11 21.91 4.28
N GLU A 30 -19.30 21.37 5.18
CA GLU A 30 -19.05 21.95 6.51
C GLU A 30 -18.01 23.08 6.47
N CYS A 31 -16.93 22.89 5.71
CA CYS A 31 -15.77 23.77 5.67
C CYS A 31 -15.34 24.10 4.23
N PRO A 32 -16.11 24.92 3.48
CA PRO A 32 -15.83 25.18 2.07
C PRO A 32 -14.41 25.69 1.82
N ARG A 33 -13.72 25.09 0.85
CA ARG A 33 -12.37 25.46 0.38
C ARG A 33 -11.29 25.54 1.46
N THR A 34 -11.45 24.78 2.55
CA THR A 34 -10.56 24.86 3.72
C THR A 34 -9.65 23.63 3.83
N VAL A 35 -10.21 22.42 3.74
CA VAL A 35 -9.47 21.17 3.95
C VAL A 35 -8.89 20.67 2.63
N SER A 36 -7.58 20.43 2.55
CA SER A 36 -6.93 19.89 1.35
C SER A 36 -7.17 18.38 1.20
N CYS A 37 -7.13 17.87 -0.03
CA CYS A 37 -7.17 16.42 -0.28
C CYS A 37 -5.95 15.72 0.33
N ALA A 38 -4.78 16.37 0.33
CA ALA A 38 -3.57 15.85 0.98
C ALA A 38 -3.74 15.64 2.49
N ASP A 39 -4.40 16.57 3.18
CA ASP A 39 -4.69 16.41 4.61
C ASP A 39 -5.81 15.40 4.87
N ILE A 40 -6.80 15.29 3.98
CA ILE A 40 -7.82 14.21 4.04
C ILE A 40 -7.16 12.84 3.96
N LEU A 41 -6.28 12.61 2.99
CA LEU A 41 -5.56 11.32 2.89
C LEU A 41 -4.78 11.01 4.16
N THR A 42 -4.11 12.02 4.73
CA THR A 42 -3.31 11.82 5.94
C THR A 42 -4.19 11.51 7.16
N ALA A 43 -5.31 12.22 7.32
CA ALA A 43 -6.26 11.96 8.41
C ALA A 43 -6.96 10.61 8.26
N ALA A 44 -7.39 10.27 7.03
CA ALA A 44 -8.05 9.01 6.73
C ALA A 44 -7.13 7.82 7.03
N SER A 45 -5.83 7.91 6.72
CA SER A 45 -4.87 6.87 7.09
C SER A 45 -4.80 6.65 8.61
N ARG A 46 -4.72 7.72 9.40
CA ARG A 46 -4.75 7.62 10.88
C ARG A 46 -6.06 7.00 11.36
N ASP A 47 -7.19 7.53 10.91
CA ASP A 47 -8.50 7.11 11.39
C ASP A 47 -8.80 5.66 11.02
N ALA A 48 -8.40 5.22 9.82
CA ALA A 48 -8.48 3.82 9.42
C ALA A 48 -7.62 2.91 10.31
N THR A 49 -6.38 3.31 10.64
CA THR A 49 -5.52 2.55 11.57
C THR A 49 -6.16 2.42 12.95
N VAL A 50 -6.69 3.51 13.51
CA VAL A 50 -7.34 3.49 14.83
C VAL A 50 -8.61 2.64 14.83
N LEU A 51 -9.42 2.72 13.77
CA LEU A 51 -10.64 1.90 13.64
C LEU A 51 -10.34 0.40 13.63
N LEU A 52 -9.15 0.00 13.19
CA LEU A 52 -8.71 -1.39 13.14
C LEU A 52 -7.88 -1.80 14.38
N GLY A 53 -7.86 -0.98 15.43
CA GLY A 53 -7.21 -1.29 16.71
C GLY A 53 -5.77 -0.77 16.84
N GLY A 54 -5.26 -0.10 15.82
CA GLY A 54 -3.90 0.45 15.81
C GLY A 54 -3.74 1.72 16.67
N PRO A 55 -2.49 2.24 16.75
CA PRO A 55 -2.19 3.40 17.58
C PRO A 55 -2.84 4.67 17.03
N TYR A 56 -3.23 5.57 17.94
CA TYR A 56 -3.55 6.95 17.60
C TYR A 56 -2.28 7.81 17.59
N TRP A 57 -2.19 8.74 16.64
CA TRP A 57 -1.18 9.79 16.65
C TRP A 57 -1.77 11.11 16.13
N ASP A 58 -1.22 12.22 16.58
CA ASP A 58 -1.60 13.53 16.05
C ASP A 58 -1.03 13.72 14.65
N VAL A 59 -1.91 14.07 13.71
CA VAL A 59 -1.53 14.40 12.33
C VAL A 59 -1.27 15.91 12.25
N PRO A 60 -0.06 16.35 11.89
CA PRO A 60 0.16 17.74 11.54
C PRO A 60 -0.63 18.08 10.27
N TYR A 61 -1.44 19.14 10.30
CA TYR A 61 -2.24 19.61 9.16
C TYR A 61 -1.59 20.83 8.48
N GLY A 62 -2.08 21.18 7.29
CA GLY A 62 -1.64 22.33 6.50
C GLY A 62 -1.00 21.96 5.16
N ARG A 63 -1.07 20.69 4.74
CA ARG A 63 -0.62 20.29 3.39
C ARG A 63 -1.51 20.95 2.34
N LYS A 64 -0.94 21.22 1.18
CA LYS A 64 -1.68 21.77 0.02
C LYS A 64 -1.70 20.76 -1.11
N ASP A 65 -2.76 20.80 -1.89
CA ASP A 65 -2.91 19.90 -3.02
C ASP A 65 -1.93 20.25 -4.15
N GLY A 66 -1.27 19.22 -4.68
CA GLY A 66 -0.46 19.33 -5.88
C GLY A 66 -1.34 19.72 -7.08
N LYS A 67 -0.78 20.54 -7.97
CA LYS A 67 -1.48 20.99 -9.20
C LYS A 67 -1.15 20.16 -10.44
N VAL A 68 -0.19 19.23 -10.31
CA VAL A 68 0.33 18.41 -11.39
C VAL A 68 0.39 16.97 -10.90
N SER A 69 -0.03 16.04 -11.76
CA SER A 69 0.15 14.59 -11.55
C SER A 69 1.27 14.11 -12.45
N VAL A 70 2.25 13.39 -11.89
CA VAL A 70 3.42 12.88 -12.62
C VAL A 70 3.44 11.36 -12.51
N GLU A 71 3.09 10.67 -13.60
CA GLU A 71 3.04 9.20 -13.65
C GLU A 71 4.39 8.55 -13.32
N LYS A 72 5.49 9.17 -13.78
CA LYS A 72 6.86 8.69 -13.53
C LYS A 72 7.22 8.61 -12.05
N ASP A 73 6.61 9.44 -11.19
CA ASP A 73 6.87 9.38 -9.75
C ASP A 73 6.29 8.09 -9.15
N ALA A 74 5.20 7.56 -9.71
CA ALA A 74 4.61 6.29 -9.29
C ALA A 74 5.49 5.09 -9.69
N GLU A 75 6.26 5.19 -10.78
CA GLU A 75 7.20 4.15 -11.21
C GLU A 75 8.38 3.95 -10.23
N LEU A 76 8.63 4.94 -9.35
CA LEU A 76 9.70 4.87 -8.35
C LEU A 76 9.29 4.09 -7.09
N VAL A 77 7.99 3.85 -6.88
CA VAL A 77 7.48 3.19 -5.67
C VAL A 77 7.85 1.70 -5.69
N PRO A 78 8.45 1.15 -4.61
CA PRO A 78 8.78 -0.27 -4.54
C PRO A 78 7.57 -1.18 -4.77
N MET A 79 7.75 -2.22 -5.58
CA MET A 79 6.69 -3.16 -5.97
C MET A 79 6.75 -4.52 -5.24
N GLY A 80 7.60 -4.65 -4.21
CA GLY A 80 7.70 -5.86 -3.40
C GLY A 80 8.59 -6.95 -3.99
N ARG A 81 9.51 -6.58 -4.90
CA ARG A 81 10.52 -7.49 -5.49
C ARG A 81 11.96 -7.03 -5.25
N GLU A 82 12.11 -5.85 -4.65
CA GLU A 82 13.36 -5.21 -4.35
C GLU A 82 14.10 -5.96 -3.24
N ASN A 83 15.43 -5.96 -3.29
CA ASN A 83 16.23 -6.42 -2.17
C ASN A 83 16.24 -5.36 -1.05
N ILE A 84 16.69 -5.75 0.14
CA ILE A 84 16.69 -4.87 1.32
C ILE A 84 17.52 -3.61 1.11
N THR A 85 18.63 -3.68 0.37
CA THR A 85 19.49 -2.52 0.10
C THR A 85 18.73 -1.47 -0.73
N THR A 86 18.03 -1.87 -1.78
CA THR A 86 17.20 -0.98 -2.60
C THR A 86 16.07 -0.34 -1.78
N LEU A 87 15.43 -1.09 -0.88
CA LEU A 87 14.41 -0.53 0.02
C LEU A 87 15.00 0.52 0.97
N ILE A 88 16.17 0.26 1.54
CA ILE A 88 16.86 1.22 2.41
C ILE A 88 17.20 2.51 1.65
N GLU A 89 17.77 2.39 0.44
CA GLU A 89 18.10 3.54 -0.41
C GLU A 89 16.86 4.36 -0.78
N PHE A 90 15.75 3.67 -1.12
CA PHE A 90 14.49 4.35 -1.41
C PHE A 90 13.99 5.17 -0.21
N TYR A 91 13.94 4.58 0.99
CA TYR A 91 13.52 5.29 2.20
C TYR A 91 14.45 6.47 2.51
N GLN A 92 15.77 6.27 2.42
CA GLN A 92 16.76 7.32 2.65
C GLN A 92 16.64 8.49 1.68
N SER A 93 16.35 8.21 0.39
CA SER A 93 16.11 9.28 -0.59
C SER A 93 14.85 10.11 -0.30
N ASN A 94 13.92 9.58 0.51
CA ASN A 94 12.74 10.27 1.02
C ASN A 94 12.92 10.84 2.44
N GLY A 95 14.15 10.86 2.96
CA GLY A 95 14.46 11.38 4.30
C GLY A 95 14.05 10.45 5.44
N LEU A 96 13.78 9.17 5.16
CA LEU A 96 13.41 8.14 6.13
C LEU A 96 14.59 7.18 6.37
N ASN A 97 14.75 6.71 7.59
CA ASN A 97 15.83 5.81 7.98
C ASN A 97 15.39 4.34 8.01
N LEU A 98 16.29 3.45 8.43
CA LEU A 98 16.01 2.01 8.53
C LEU A 98 14.89 1.68 9.54
N ILE A 99 14.79 2.42 10.64
CA ILE A 99 13.71 2.23 11.62
C ILE A 99 12.37 2.58 10.97
N ASP A 100 12.31 3.68 10.21
CA ASP A 100 11.10 4.07 9.48
C ASP A 100 10.69 2.99 8.47
N LEU A 101 11.64 2.39 7.73
CA LEU A 101 11.37 1.25 6.85
C LEU A 101 10.73 0.07 7.59
N VAL A 102 11.29 -0.33 8.73
CA VAL A 102 10.77 -1.46 9.51
C VAL A 102 9.38 -1.15 10.08
N VAL A 103 9.21 0.04 10.67
CA VAL A 103 7.96 0.47 11.29
C VAL A 103 6.85 0.62 10.24
N LEU A 104 7.13 1.27 9.11
CA LEU A 104 6.14 1.48 8.04
C LEU A 104 5.82 0.18 7.29
N SER A 105 6.75 -0.78 7.23
CA SER A 105 6.45 -2.13 6.73
C SER A 105 5.41 -2.86 7.61
N GLY A 106 5.24 -2.44 8.87
CA GLY A 106 4.18 -2.93 9.75
C GLY A 106 2.77 -2.67 9.24
N ALA A 107 2.56 -1.72 8.31
CA ALA A 107 1.26 -1.51 7.66
C ALA A 107 0.75 -2.75 6.91
N HIS A 108 1.62 -3.71 6.58
CA HIS A 108 1.23 -5.02 6.03
C HIS A 108 0.54 -5.95 7.06
N THR A 109 0.30 -5.52 8.29
CA THR A 109 -0.52 -6.26 9.27
C THR A 109 -1.99 -6.37 8.85
N ILE A 110 -2.46 -5.47 7.97
CA ILE A 110 -3.80 -5.51 7.39
C ILE A 110 -3.75 -5.47 5.86
N GLY A 111 -4.86 -5.82 5.23
CA GLY A 111 -5.04 -5.68 3.78
C GLY A 111 -4.60 -6.91 2.99
N ARG A 112 -4.54 -6.76 1.67
CA ARG A 112 -4.40 -7.89 0.73
C ARG A 112 -3.37 -7.62 -0.35
N ALA A 113 -2.78 -8.69 -0.84
CA ALA A 113 -1.94 -8.70 -2.03
C ALA A 113 -2.57 -9.55 -3.14
N THR A 114 -2.35 -9.15 -4.39
CA THR A 114 -2.67 -10.03 -5.52
C THR A 114 -1.71 -11.21 -5.55
N CYS A 115 -2.19 -12.39 -5.88
CA CYS A 115 -1.37 -13.59 -6.02
C CYS A 115 -0.24 -13.41 -7.04
N GLY A 116 -0.44 -12.57 -8.07
CA GLY A 116 0.59 -12.20 -9.03
C GLY A 116 1.85 -11.56 -8.42
N SER A 117 1.73 -10.87 -7.27
CA SER A 117 2.89 -10.33 -6.57
C SER A 117 3.75 -11.43 -5.94
N LEU A 118 3.18 -12.60 -5.60
CA LEU A 118 3.86 -13.68 -4.88
C LEU A 118 4.39 -14.80 -5.78
N GLN A 119 3.89 -14.92 -7.01
CA GLN A 119 4.21 -16.04 -7.91
C GLN A 119 5.72 -16.26 -8.11
N PHE A 120 6.51 -15.19 -8.18
CA PHE A 120 7.96 -15.30 -8.33
C PHE A 120 8.61 -16.03 -7.15
N ARG A 121 8.15 -15.80 -5.92
CA ARG A 121 8.64 -16.52 -4.72
C ARG A 121 8.13 -17.95 -4.65
N LEU A 122 6.97 -18.25 -5.25
CA LEU A 122 6.39 -19.60 -5.19
C LEU A 122 6.99 -20.58 -6.21
N TYR A 123 7.40 -20.10 -7.38
CA TYR A 123 7.74 -20.97 -8.51
C TYR A 123 9.11 -20.71 -9.15
N ASN A 124 9.65 -19.49 -9.10
CA ASN A 124 10.90 -19.16 -9.80
C ASN A 124 11.67 -18.04 -9.09
N PHE A 125 12.03 -18.28 -7.83
CA PHE A 125 12.71 -17.29 -7.02
C PHE A 125 14.13 -17.09 -7.54
N ALA A 126 14.50 -15.83 -7.81
CA ALA A 126 15.81 -15.45 -8.35
C ALA A 126 16.24 -16.24 -9.61
N GLY A 127 15.29 -16.69 -10.44
CA GLY A 127 15.58 -17.45 -11.67
C GLY A 127 15.98 -18.91 -11.45
N THR A 128 15.83 -19.44 -10.23
CA THR A 128 16.24 -20.81 -9.88
C THR A 128 15.29 -21.90 -10.38
N GLY A 129 14.10 -21.53 -10.85
CA GLY A 129 12.99 -22.46 -11.13
C GLY A 129 12.44 -23.14 -9.88
N ARG A 130 12.75 -22.61 -8.68
CA ARG A 130 12.34 -23.16 -7.39
C ARG A 130 11.65 -22.10 -6.53
N GLN A 131 10.98 -22.58 -5.49
CA GLN A 131 10.42 -21.73 -4.44
C GLN A 131 11.54 -21.03 -3.66
N ASP A 132 11.26 -19.82 -3.18
CA ASP A 132 12.07 -19.12 -2.19
C ASP A 132 12.23 -19.96 -0.92
N GLU A 133 13.48 -20.27 -0.57
CA GLU A 133 13.83 -21.10 0.59
C GLU A 133 13.59 -20.39 1.92
N SER A 134 13.48 -19.05 1.92
CA SER A 134 13.13 -18.27 3.12
C SER A 134 11.64 -18.32 3.46
N LEU A 135 10.79 -18.80 2.54
CA LEU A 135 9.35 -18.94 2.75
C LEU A 135 9.05 -20.29 3.41
N ASP A 136 8.32 -20.27 4.54
CA ASP A 136 7.90 -21.50 5.22
C ASP A 136 7.22 -22.47 4.23
N SER A 137 7.69 -23.72 4.23
CA SER A 137 7.25 -24.72 3.25
C SER A 137 5.76 -25.06 3.36
N ARG A 138 5.17 -25.02 4.57
CA ARG A 138 3.73 -25.29 4.74
C ARG A 138 2.92 -24.10 4.26
N TYR A 139 3.35 -22.89 4.58
CA TYR A 139 2.70 -21.67 4.11
C TYR A 139 2.80 -21.52 2.59
N ALA A 140 3.94 -21.83 1.98
CA ALA A 140 4.09 -21.83 0.54
C ALA A 140 3.15 -22.85 -0.15
N ASN A 141 2.97 -24.04 0.43
CA ASN A 141 2.01 -25.02 -0.05
C ASN A 141 0.56 -24.52 0.08
N PHE A 142 0.23 -23.81 1.15
CA PHE A 142 -1.05 -23.13 1.28
C PHE A 142 -1.24 -22.09 0.17
N LEU A 143 -0.28 -21.19 -0.02
CA LEU A 143 -0.32 -20.15 -1.04
C LEU A 143 -0.43 -20.75 -2.45
N LYS A 144 0.31 -21.81 -2.79
CA LYS A 144 0.20 -22.51 -4.10
C LYS A 144 -1.20 -23.07 -4.37
N ARG A 145 -1.95 -23.46 -3.33
CA ARG A 145 -3.34 -23.94 -3.48
C ARG A 145 -4.34 -22.79 -3.57
N LYS A 146 -4.08 -21.71 -2.84
CA LYS A 146 -4.93 -20.51 -2.74
C LYS A 146 -4.77 -19.59 -3.95
N CYS A 147 -3.57 -19.51 -4.53
CA CYS A 147 -3.19 -18.66 -5.65
C CYS A 147 -3.08 -19.46 -6.95
N ARG A 148 -4.23 -19.88 -7.50
CA ARG A 148 -4.31 -20.54 -8.82
C ARG A 148 -4.20 -19.54 -9.96
N TRP A 149 -4.72 -18.33 -9.77
CA TRP A 149 -4.69 -17.24 -10.75
C TRP A 149 -4.03 -15.99 -10.19
N ALA A 150 -3.35 -15.22 -11.04
CA ALA A 150 -2.65 -14.01 -10.62
C ALA A 150 -3.59 -12.92 -10.07
N SER A 151 -4.85 -12.93 -10.48
CA SER A 151 -5.90 -11.99 -10.07
C SER A 151 -6.58 -12.34 -8.74
N GLU A 152 -6.26 -13.50 -8.15
CA GLU A 152 -6.76 -13.84 -6.81
C GLU A 152 -6.04 -13.02 -5.73
N TYR A 153 -6.61 -12.98 -4.54
CA TYR A 153 -6.06 -12.25 -3.40
C TYR A 153 -5.73 -13.19 -2.24
N VAL A 154 -4.70 -12.81 -1.49
CA VAL A 154 -4.35 -13.34 -0.17
C VAL A 154 -4.15 -12.19 0.80
N ASP A 155 -4.46 -12.42 2.06
CA ASP A 155 -4.24 -11.42 3.10
C ASP A 155 -2.73 -11.25 3.37
N LEU A 156 -2.31 -10.02 3.66
CA LEU A 156 -0.91 -9.69 3.94
C LEU A 156 -0.45 -10.28 5.28
N ASP A 157 -1.33 -10.26 6.29
CA ASP A 157 -1.20 -11.06 7.51
C ASP A 157 -2.16 -12.26 7.48
N ALA A 158 -1.61 -13.46 7.56
CA ALA A 158 -2.38 -14.70 7.59
C ALA A 158 -2.99 -15.00 8.97
N THR A 159 -2.62 -14.25 10.01
CA THR A 159 -3.01 -14.49 11.41
C THR A 159 -4.21 -13.61 11.79
N THR A 160 -4.09 -12.31 11.59
CA THR A 160 -5.07 -11.29 12.00
C THR A 160 -5.32 -10.29 10.86
N PRO A 161 -5.92 -10.73 9.74
CA PRO A 161 -5.97 -9.97 8.47
C PRO A 161 -6.72 -8.63 8.52
N ALA A 162 -7.42 -8.34 9.61
CA ALA A 162 -8.23 -7.15 9.81
C ALA A 162 -7.94 -6.42 11.13
N ASP A 163 -6.91 -6.84 11.87
CA ASP A 163 -6.51 -6.17 13.11
C ASP A 163 -5.12 -5.55 12.92
N PHE A 164 -4.99 -4.29 13.34
CA PHE A 164 -3.72 -3.55 13.28
C PHE A 164 -2.91 -3.71 14.56
#